data_AF-A0A271JG32-F1
#
_entry.id   AF-A0A271JG32-F1
#
_cell.length_a   1.000
_cell.length_b   1.000
_cell.length_c   1.000
_cell.angle_alpha   90.00
_cell.angle_beta   90.00
_cell.angle_gamma   90.00
#
_symmetry.space_group_name_H-M   'P 1'
#
loop_
_entity.id
_entity.type
_entity.pdbx_description
1 polymer ?
#
loop_
_entity_poly.entity_id
_entity_poly.type
_entity_poly.pdbx_seq_one_letter_code
_entity_poly.pdbx_strand_id
1 'polypeptide(L)'
;MTVLDLTPAPDALLATLDQHVRDLAEAGGEAHAILVGPEAYEALKTAVAERFGRERADLSQYQWVPVVVDPFREGRLCVVPTPRDVSAGVRAERG
;
A
#
# COMPACT_ATOMS: atom_id res chain seq x y z
N MET A 1 0.05 -15.23 0.98
CA MET A 1 -0.27 -13.79 1.04
C MET A 1 1.04 -13.05 0.83
N THR A 2 1.22 -12.40 -0.31
CA THR A 2 2.49 -11.78 -0.67
C THR A 2 2.48 -10.33 -0.20
N VAL A 3 3.31 -10.03 0.80
CA VAL A 3 3.63 -8.66 1.22
C VAL A 3 4.68 -8.17 0.21
N LEU A 4 4.32 -7.23 -0.66
CA LEU A 4 5.27 -6.64 -1.61
C LEU A 4 6.01 -5.51 -0.90
N ASP A 5 7.33 -5.66 -0.75
CA ASP A 5 8.23 -4.64 -0.19
C ASP A 5 9.08 -4.07 -1.33
N LEU A 6 8.88 -2.79 -1.66
CA LEU A 6 9.45 -2.18 -2.86
C LEU A 6 10.22 -0.91 -2.51
N THR A 7 11.29 -0.64 -3.25
CA THR A 7 12.03 0.64 -3.20
C THR A 7 11.94 1.34 -4.56
N PRO A 8 10.74 1.81 -4.97
CA PRO A 8 10.58 2.47 -6.26
C PRO A 8 11.34 3.80 -6.29
N ALA A 9 11.81 4.19 -7.49
CA ALA A 9 12.32 5.54 -7.69
C ALA A 9 11.21 6.58 -7.39
N PRO A 10 11.53 7.77 -6.86
CA PRO A 10 10.53 8.74 -6.41
C PRO A 10 9.49 9.12 -7.49
N ASP A 11 9.90 9.17 -8.74
CA ASP A 11 9.08 9.46 -9.93
C ASP A 11 8.19 8.28 -10.36
N ALA A 12 8.61 7.05 -10.06
CA ALA A 12 7.85 5.83 -10.36
C ALA A 12 6.90 5.41 -9.23
N LEU A 13 7.08 5.94 -8.01
CA LEU A 13 6.44 5.47 -6.78
C LEU A 13 4.91 5.39 -6.89
N LEU A 14 4.28 6.43 -7.43
CA LEU A 14 2.82 6.47 -7.58
C LEU A 14 2.30 5.48 -8.63
N ALA A 15 3.04 5.32 -9.74
CA ALA A 15 2.68 4.36 -10.78
C ALA A 15 2.85 2.91 -10.29
N THR A 16 3.89 2.63 -9.51
CA THR A 16 4.11 1.34 -8.85
C THR A 16 2.99 1.02 -7.86
N LEU A 17 2.57 2.00 -7.04
CA LEU A 17 1.45 1.84 -6.11
C LEU A 17 0.15 1.52 -6.87
N ASP A 18 -0.16 2.29 -7.92
CA ASP A 18 -1.33 2.06 -8.77
C ASP A 18 -1.35 0.65 -9.37
N GLN A 19 -0.21 0.22 -9.91
CA GLN A 19 -0.09 -1.09 -10.52
C GLN A 19 -0.35 -2.20 -9.49
N HIS A 20 0.19 -2.10 -8.28
CA HIS A 20 -0.02 -3.14 -7.28
C HIS A 20 -1.42 -3.18 -6.69
N VAL A 21 -2.07 -2.03 -6.52
CA VAL A 21 -3.49 -2.00 -6.15
C VAL A 21 -4.32 -2.68 -7.24
N ARG A 22 -4.00 -2.46 -8.52
CA ARG A 22 -4.64 -3.14 -9.65
C ARG A 22 -4.37 -4.64 -9.66
N ASP A 23 -3.11 -5.06 -9.55
CA ASP A 23 -2.73 -6.48 -9.53
C ASP A 23 -3.45 -7.24 -8.41
N LEU A 24 -3.57 -6.61 -7.24
CA LEU A 24 -4.28 -7.17 -6.10
C LEU A 24 -5.78 -7.35 -6.41
N ALA A 25 -6.41 -6.34 -7.00
CA ALA A 25 -7.81 -6.40 -7.42
C ALA A 25 -8.05 -7.46 -8.50
N GLU A 26 -7.16 -7.58 -9.48
CA GLU A 26 -7.20 -8.60 -10.54
C GLU A 26 -7.04 -10.02 -9.98
N ALA A 27 -6.26 -10.18 -8.90
CA ALA A 27 -6.15 -11.44 -8.15
C ALA A 27 -7.36 -11.73 -7.23
N GLY A 28 -8.39 -10.87 -7.25
CA GLY A 28 -9.59 -10.95 -6.42
C GLY A 28 -9.33 -10.60 -4.95
N GLY A 29 -8.29 -9.82 -4.65
CA GLY A 29 -8.02 -9.28 -3.33
C GLY A 29 -8.42 -7.81 -3.24
N GLU A 30 -8.49 -7.30 -2.02
CA GLU A 30 -8.71 -5.88 -1.74
C GLU A 30 -7.56 -5.35 -0.90
N ALA A 31 -7.15 -4.11 -1.12
CA ALA A 31 -6.12 -3.47 -0.30
C ALA A 31 -6.73 -3.02 1.02
N HIS A 32 -6.14 -3.47 2.14
CA HIS A 32 -6.53 -3.07 3.48
C HIS A 32 -5.80 -1.81 3.95
N ALA A 33 -4.49 -1.72 3.66
CA ALA A 33 -3.66 -0.60 4.02
C ALA A 33 -2.44 -0.49 3.11
N ILE A 34 -1.90 0.70 2.97
CA ILE A 34 -0.61 0.98 2.34
C ILE A 34 0.37 1.34 3.47
N LEU A 35 1.38 0.51 3.69
CA LEU A 35 2.48 0.82 4.59
C LEU A 35 3.56 1.53 3.80
N VAL A 36 4.04 2.66 4.30
CA VAL A 36 5.04 3.46 3.62
C VAL A 36 6.06 3.97 4.62
N GLY A 37 7.34 3.90 4.29
CA GLY A 37 8.38 4.46 5.14
C GLY A 37 8.48 5.98 5.01
N PRO A 38 9.15 6.68 5.95
CA PRO A 38 9.13 8.14 6.02
C PRO A 38 9.61 8.83 4.73
N GLU A 39 10.69 8.34 4.12
CA GLU A 39 11.25 8.92 2.88
C GLU A 39 10.32 8.70 1.68
N ALA A 40 9.77 7.49 1.56
CA ALA A 40 8.79 7.15 0.54
C ALA A 40 7.47 7.93 0.70
N TYR A 41 7.08 8.25 1.94
CA TYR A 41 5.88 9.04 2.22
C TYR A 41 6.04 10.48 1.73
N GLU A 42 7.21 11.08 1.96
CA GLU A 42 7.50 12.41 1.45
C GLU A 42 7.47 12.45 -0.09
N ALA A 43 8.04 11.44 -0.75
CA ALA A 43 7.99 11.30 -2.21
C ALA A 43 6.56 11.07 -2.72
N LEU A 44 5.77 10.22 -2.04
CA LEU A 44 4.38 9.95 -2.38
C LEU A 44 3.51 11.21 -2.31
N LYS A 45 3.68 12.05 -1.27
CA LYS A 45 2.98 13.33 -1.15
C LYS A 45 3.24 14.24 -2.35
N THR A 46 4.49 14.30 -2.79
CA THR A 46 4.89 15.10 -3.97
C THR A 46 4.27 14.55 -5.24
N ALA A 47 4.39 13.25 -5.50
CA ALA A 47 3.82 12.62 -6.70
C ALA A 47 2.28 12.77 -6.78
N VAL A 48 1.59 12.67 -5.64
CA VAL A 48 0.14 12.88 -5.56
C VAL A 48 -0.21 14.36 -5.81
N ALA A 49 0.54 15.29 -5.23
CA ALA A 49 0.34 16.73 -5.47
C ALA A 49 0.47 17.08 -6.96
N GLU A 50 1.53 16.59 -7.60
CA GLU A 50 1.79 16.77 -9.03
C GLU A 50 0.68 16.16 -9.90
N ARG A 51 0.29 14.90 -9.64
CA ARG A 51 -0.75 14.22 -10.42
C ARG A 51 -2.09 14.94 -10.40
N PHE A 52 -2.49 15.48 -9.24
CA PHE A 52 -3.80 16.12 -9.08
C PHE A 52 -3.74 17.64 -9.21
N GLY A 53 -2.58 18.22 -9.55
CA GLY A 53 -2.41 19.67 -9.69
C GLY A 53 -2.77 20.44 -8.41
N ARG A 54 -2.46 19.88 -7.25
CA ARG A 54 -2.84 20.44 -5.94
C ARG A 54 -1.62 20.68 -5.06
N GLU A 55 -1.82 21.48 -4.01
CA GLU A 55 -0.77 21.68 -3.01
C GLU A 55 -0.46 20.38 -2.25
N ARG A 56 0.81 20.26 -1.85
CA ARG A 56 1.28 19.13 -1.05
C ARG A 56 0.58 19.13 0.31
N ALA A 57 -0.06 18.01 0.64
CA ALA A 57 -0.78 17.83 1.89
C ALA A 57 -0.49 16.45 2.47
N ASP A 58 -0.82 16.26 3.75
CA ASP A 58 -0.76 14.94 4.37
C ASP A 58 -1.76 13.99 3.71
N LEU A 59 -1.29 12.77 3.50
CA LEU A 59 -2.01 11.72 2.82
C LEU A 59 -2.40 10.65 3.83
N SER A 60 -3.58 10.79 4.43
CA SER A 60 -4.15 9.75 5.30
C SER A 60 -4.73 8.58 4.51
N GLN A 61 -5.10 8.81 3.24
CA GLN A 61 -5.71 7.82 2.36
C GLN A 61 -5.31 8.03 0.91
N TYR A 62 -5.21 6.92 0.17
CA TYR A 62 -5.04 6.89 -1.27
C TYR A 62 -6.08 5.95 -1.87
N GLN A 63 -6.96 6.47 -2.74
CA GLN A 63 -8.09 5.70 -3.31
C GLN A 63 -8.87 4.92 -2.24
N TRP A 64 -9.28 5.61 -1.17
CA TRP A 64 -9.99 5.02 -0.01
C TRP A 64 -9.19 4.00 0.81
N VAL A 65 -7.97 3.63 0.40
CA VAL A 65 -7.07 2.77 1.17
C VAL A 65 -6.29 3.62 2.19
N PRO A 66 -6.32 3.29 3.48
CA PRO A 66 -5.51 3.95 4.50
C PRO A 66 -4.01 3.92 4.17
N VAL A 67 -3.33 5.06 4.33
CA VAL A 67 -1.87 5.16 4.23
C VAL A 67 -1.32 5.28 5.64
N VAL A 68 -0.42 4.36 6.00
CA VAL A 68 0.18 4.26 7.34
C VAL A 68 1.69 4.42 7.21
N VAL A 69 2.24 5.41 7.92
CA VAL A 69 3.69 5.61 7.97
C VAL A 69 4.31 4.60 8.93
N ASP A 70 5.18 3.74 8.41
CA ASP A 70 5.96 2.76 9.17
C ASP A 70 7.39 3.28 9.34
N PRO A 71 7.79 3.73 10.56
CA PRO A 71 9.08 4.39 10.77
C PRO A 71 10.28 3.46 10.52
N PHE A 72 10.08 2.15 10.44
CA PHE A 72 11.15 1.17 10.23
C PHE A 72 11.30 0.75 8.76
N ARG A 73 10.51 1.33 7.85
CA ARG A 73 10.46 0.93 6.43
C ARG A 73 11.30 1.82 5.49
N GLU A 74 11.90 2.90 5.99
CA GLU A 74 12.80 3.79 5.24
C GLU A 74 12.19 4.30 3.91
N GLY A 75 12.85 4.07 2.77
CA GLY A 75 12.36 4.45 1.43
C GLY A 75 11.40 3.44 0.79
N ARG A 76 10.76 2.56 1.57
CA ARG A 76 9.98 1.45 1.02
C ARG A 76 8.46 1.62 1.13
N LEU A 77 7.75 0.92 0.25
CA LEU A 77 6.29 0.90 0.17
C LEU A 77 5.77 -0.53 0.08
N CYS A 78 4.63 -0.78 0.73
CA CYS A 78 3.94 -2.06 0.74
C CYS A 78 2.43 -1.92 0.72
N VAL A 79 1.73 -2.72 -0.09
CA VAL A 79 0.27 -2.85 -0.07
C VAL A 79 -0.11 -4.10 0.73
N VAL A 80 -0.83 -3.91 1.83
CA VAL A 80 -1.30 -4.99 2.69
C VAL A 80 -2.69 -5.41 2.21
N PRO A 81 -2.89 -6.66 1.77
CA PRO A 81 -4.20 -7.12 1.37
C PRO A 81 -5.09 -7.36 2.59
N THR A 82 -6.41 -7.22 2.42
CA THR A 82 -7.41 -7.67 3.39
C THR A 82 -7.17 -9.15 3.66
N PRO A 83 -7.04 -9.57 4.93
CA PRO A 83 -6.99 -10.98 5.28
C PRO A 83 -8.21 -11.66 4.67
N ARG A 84 -7.99 -12.60 3.74
CA ARG A 84 -9.06 -13.52 3.36
C ARG A 84 -9.35 -14.35 4.60
N ASP A 85 -10.60 -14.37 5.05
CA ASP A 85 -11.02 -15.27 6.11
C ASP A 85 -10.55 -16.69 5.77
N VAL A 86 -9.53 -17.17 6.47
CA VAL A 86 -9.14 -18.58 6.51
C VAL A 86 -10.13 -19.34 7.40
N SER A 87 -11.43 -19.10 7.21
CA SER A 87 -12.49 -19.76 7.97
C SER A 87 -12.68 -21.23 7.58
N ALA A 88 -11.95 -21.73 6.58
CA ALA A 88 -11.91 -23.15 6.22
C ALA A 88 -10.78 -23.97 6.91
N GLY A 89 -9.79 -23.32 7.55
CA GLY A 89 -8.58 -24.01 8.02
C GLY A 89 -8.50 -24.28 9.53
N VAL A 90 -9.16 -23.49 10.37
CA VAL A 90 -8.97 -23.52 11.83
C VAL A 90 -9.97 -24.44 12.56
N ARG A 91 -10.80 -25.21 11.83
CA ARG A 91 -11.71 -26.21 12.43
C ARG A 91 -11.15 -27.63 12.48
N ALA A 92 -9.93 -27.89 12.01
CA ALA A 92 -9.37 -29.24 11.96
C ALA A 92 -8.50 -29.65 13.17
N GLU A 93 -8.20 -28.73 14.12
CA GLU A 93 -7.32 -29.02 15.26
C GLU A 93 -7.91 -28.63 16.61
N ARG A 94 -9.11 -29.11 16.90
CA ARG A 94 -9.51 -29.38 18.29
C ARG A 94 -10.01 -30.83 18.32
N GLY A 95 -9.16 -31.68 18.89
CA GLY A 95 -9.41 -33.12 19.06
C GLY A 95 -10.57 -33.43 19.98
#